data_AF-A0A3D4PWC2-F1
#
_entry.id   AF-A0A3D4PWC2-F1
#
_cell.length_a   1.000
_cell.length_b   1.000
_cell.length_c   1.000
_cell.angle_alpha   90.00
_cell.angle_beta   90.00
_cell.angle_gamma   90.00
#
_symmetry.space_group_name_H-M   'P 1'
#
loop_
_entity.id
_entity.type
_entity.pdbx_description
1 polymer ?
#
loop_
_entity_poly.entity_id
_entity_poly.type
_entity_poly.pdbx_seq_one_letter_code
_entity_poly.pdbx_strand_id
1 'polypeptide(L)'
;MALTNYLSSSSSLFKGIVVFSIITLHILLSIRFKDFAWLASCGNVITVFALTLIFYEAVLAKFEDGIKCCHIESEPPKDYLPEYEASNYPGVVQPEKIESALEQRRIYFNKTYQNAFLYFCYTILGVLIASYSSYLNHIFYPK
;
A
#
# COMPACT_ATOMS: atom_id res chain seq x y z
N MET A 1 -18.07 5.62 4.83
CA MET A 1 -18.29 6.29 3.54
C MET A 1 -18.18 7.82 3.62
N ALA A 2 -18.68 8.49 4.68
CA ALA A 2 -18.59 9.96 4.79
C ALA A 2 -17.17 10.51 5.08
N LEU A 3 -16.38 9.84 5.92
CA LEU A 3 -15.04 10.30 6.32
C LEU A 3 -14.03 10.29 5.15
N THR A 4 -14.12 9.26 4.29
CA THR A 4 -13.27 9.09 3.10
C THR A 4 -13.56 10.16 2.05
N ASN A 5 -14.81 10.60 1.92
CA ASN A 5 -15.20 11.67 0.99
C ASN A 5 -14.73 13.06 1.49
N TYR A 6 -14.74 13.29 2.80
CA TYR A 6 -14.22 14.53 3.39
C TYR A 6 -12.69 14.66 3.25
N LEU A 7 -11.97 13.55 3.44
CA LEU A 7 -10.51 13.49 3.21
C LEU A 7 -10.16 13.52 1.71
N SER A 8 -11.03 13.04 0.83
CA SER A 8 -10.85 13.11 -0.62
C SER A 8 -11.03 14.55 -1.16
N SER A 9 -12.01 15.30 -0.64
CA SER A 9 -12.31 16.68 -1.07
C SER A 9 -11.41 17.77 -0.45
N SER A 10 -10.59 17.41 0.54
CA SER A 10 -9.64 18.33 1.17
C SER A 10 -8.52 18.69 0.19
N SER A 11 -8.25 19.99 0.01
CA SER A 11 -7.10 20.47 -0.76
C SER A 11 -5.79 19.85 -0.25
N SER A 12 -4.84 19.59 -1.16
CA SER A 12 -3.52 19.04 -0.82
C SER A 12 -2.80 19.89 0.24
N LEU A 13 -3.05 21.20 0.23
CA LEU A 13 -2.55 22.16 1.21
C LEU A 13 -3.06 21.88 2.62
N PHE A 14 -4.36 21.61 2.79
CA PHE A 14 -4.92 21.32 4.10
C PHE A 14 -4.32 20.05 4.71
N LYS A 15 -4.15 19.00 3.90
CA LYS A 15 -3.46 17.77 4.34
C LYS A 15 -2.02 18.05 4.79
N GLY A 16 -1.30 18.89 4.04
CA GLY A 16 0.04 19.33 4.39
C GLY A 16 0.09 20.11 5.71
N ILE A 17 -0.84 21.04 5.92
CA ILE A 17 -0.94 21.82 7.17
C ILE A 17 -1.19 20.91 8.37
N VAL A 18 -2.11 19.94 8.25
CA VAL A 18 -2.42 19.01 9.34
C VAL A 18 -1.20 18.16 9.69
N VAL A 19 -0.53 17.58 8.70
CA VAL A 19 0.68 16.76 8.92
C VAL A 19 1.80 17.61 9.55
N PHE A 20 2.04 18.81 9.02
CA PHE A 20 3.03 19.73 9.57
C PHE A 20 2.73 20.06 11.03
N SER A 21 1.46 20.38 11.34
CA SER A 21 1.01 20.72 12.69
C SER A 21 1.23 19.57 13.67
N ILE A 22 0.97 18.32 13.26
CA ILE A 22 1.22 17.12 14.08
C ILE A 22 2.72 16.97 14.36
N ILE A 23 3.58 17.11 13.35
CA ILE A 23 5.04 16.99 13.52
C ILE A 23 5.56 18.10 14.45
N THR A 24 5.15 19.35 14.21
CA THR A 24 5.53 20.49 15.06
C THR A 24 5.10 20.27 16.51
N LEU A 25 3.91 19.74 16.76
CA LEU A 25 3.44 19.42 18.11
C LEU A 25 4.37 18.40 18.79
N HIS A 26 4.76 17.33 18.11
CA HIS A 26 5.66 16.31 18.68
C HIS A 26 7.07 16.86 18.95
N ILE A 27 7.56 17.79 18.12
CA ILE A 27 8.82 18.50 18.37
C ILE A 27 8.70 19.38 19.63
N LEU A 28 7.64 20.17 19.74
CA LEU A 28 7.41 21.04 20.90
C LEU A 28 7.26 20.24 22.20
N LEU A 29 6.55 19.11 22.16
CA LEU A 29 6.45 18.20 23.30
C LEU A 29 7.83 17.65 23.67
N SER A 30 8.64 17.26 22.68
CA SER A 30 9.99 16.74 22.92
C SER A 30 10.88 17.75 23.64
N ILE A 31 10.84 19.02 23.21
CA ILE A 31 11.59 20.11 23.84
C ILE A 31 11.04 20.40 25.25
N ARG A 32 9.71 20.46 25.41
CA ARG A 32 9.05 20.82 26.67
C ARG A 32 9.28 19.78 27.77
N PHE A 33 9.28 18.50 27.41
CA PHE A 33 9.50 17.39 28.34
C PHE A 33 10.97 16.98 28.44
N LYS A 34 11.86 17.60 27.66
CA LYS A 34 13.28 17.25 27.58
C LYS A 34 13.47 15.75 27.30
N ASP A 35 12.68 15.24 26.37
CA ASP A 35 12.68 13.82 25.98
C ASP A 35 12.15 13.69 24.55
N PHE A 36 12.99 13.22 23.63
CA PHE A 36 12.66 12.93 22.24
C PHE A 36 11.82 11.66 22.04
N ALA A 37 11.36 11.00 23.11
CA ALA A 37 10.41 9.89 23.02
C ALA A 37 9.12 10.29 22.29
N TRP A 38 8.68 11.55 22.41
CA TRP A 38 7.53 12.06 21.66
C TRP A 38 7.79 12.07 20.15
N LEU A 39 8.97 12.53 19.73
CA LEU A 39 9.38 12.48 18.32
C LEU A 39 9.54 11.03 17.84
N ALA A 40 10.05 10.14 18.70
CA ALA A 40 10.16 8.71 18.39
C ALA A 40 8.79 8.05 18.17
N SER A 41 7.83 8.36 19.03
CA SER A 41 6.44 7.90 18.89
C SER A 41 5.81 8.40 17.59
N CYS A 42 6.10 9.65 17.17
CA CYS A 42 5.63 10.18 15.89
C CYS A 42 6.17 9.34 14.72
N GLY A 43 7.46 9.03 14.72
CA GLY A 43 8.09 8.15 13.72
C GLY A 43 7.43 6.77 13.64
N ASN A 44 7.19 6.14 14.79
CA ASN A 44 6.51 4.84 14.86
C ASN A 44 5.09 4.86 14.30
N VAL A 45 4.31 5.92 14.60
CA VAL A 45 2.95 6.08 14.06
C VAL A 45 2.98 6.21 12.54
N ILE A 46 3.92 6.99 11.99
CA ILE A 46 4.10 7.12 10.53
C ILE A 46 4.40 5.75 9.91
N THR A 47 5.30 4.98 10.51
CA THR A 47 5.66 3.63 10.06
C THR A 47 4.48 2.68 10.06
N VAL A 48 3.73 2.59 11.17
CA VAL A 48 2.57 1.69 11.27
C VAL A 48 1.48 2.09 10.28
N PHE A 49 1.23 3.39 10.14
CA PHE A 49 0.23 3.89 9.20
C PHE A 49 0.60 3.55 7.76
N ALA A 50 1.86 3.77 7.37
CA ALA A 50 2.35 3.46 6.03
C ALA A 50 2.32 1.97 5.73
N LEU A 51 2.73 1.12 6.68
CA LEU A 51 2.60 -0.34 6.54
C LEU A 51 1.14 -0.77 6.36
N THR A 52 0.23 -0.17 7.13
CA THR A 52 -1.21 -0.44 7.01
C THR A 52 -1.74 -0.09 5.61
N LEU A 53 -1.26 1.01 5.01
CA LEU A 53 -1.62 1.38 3.64
C LEU A 53 -1.08 0.37 2.60
N ILE A 54 0.14 -0.13 2.78
CA ILE A 54 0.70 -1.20 1.92
C ILE A 54 -0.15 -2.47 2.03
N PHE A 55 -0.49 -2.89 3.26
CA PHE A 55 -1.36 -4.04 3.47
C PHE A 55 -2.75 -3.83 2.88
N TYR A 56 -3.30 -2.63 2.99
CA TYR A 56 -4.58 -2.30 2.40
C TYR A 56 -4.56 -2.41 0.87
N GLU A 57 -3.53 -1.87 0.20
CA GLU A 57 -3.36 -2.04 -1.25
C GLU A 57 -3.21 -3.52 -1.64
N ALA A 58 -2.43 -4.30 -0.88
CA ALA A 58 -2.26 -5.73 -1.13
C ALA A 58 -3.54 -6.54 -0.93
N VAL A 59 -4.34 -6.19 0.08
CA VAL A 59 -5.64 -6.84 0.35
C VAL A 59 -6.65 -6.49 -0.73
N LEU A 60 -6.73 -5.22 -1.15
CA LEU A 60 -7.58 -4.80 -2.27
C LEU A 60 -7.21 -5.55 -3.56
N ALA A 61 -5.92 -5.68 -3.87
CA ALA A 61 -5.44 -6.45 -5.01
C ALA A 61 -5.98 -7.88 -5.00
N LYS A 62 -5.94 -8.54 -3.83
CA LYS A 62 -6.41 -9.91 -3.65
C LYS A 62 -7.93 -10.04 -3.81
N PHE A 63 -8.71 -9.06 -3.36
CA PHE A 63 -10.17 -9.07 -3.54
C PHE A 63 -10.57 -8.80 -5.00
N GLU A 64 -9.87 -7.92 -5.70
CA GLU A 64 -10.15 -7.62 -7.11
C GLU A 64 -9.83 -8.83 -8.02
N ASP A 65 -8.77 -9.59 -7.71
CA ASP A 65 -8.45 -10.84 -8.38
C ASP A 65 -9.48 -11.95 -8.08
N GLY A 66 -9.98 -12.03 -6.84
CA GLY A 66 -11.05 -12.97 -6.46
C GLY A 66 -12.36 -12.72 -7.21
N ILE A 67 -12.76 -11.47 -7.40
CA ILE A 67 -13.99 -11.11 -8.12
C ILE A 67 -13.87 -11.44 -9.62
N LYS A 68 -12.70 -11.25 -10.24
CA LYS A 68 -12.47 -11.66 -11.64
C LYS A 68 -12.48 -13.18 -11.81
N CYS A 69 -12.01 -13.94 -10.82
CA CYS A 69 -12.10 -15.40 -10.83
C CYS A 69 -13.53 -15.93 -10.59
N CYS A 70 -14.35 -15.24 -9.79
CA CYS A 70 -15.76 -15.63 -9.55
C CYS A 70 -16.68 -15.43 -10.77
N HIS A 71 -16.26 -14.70 -11.81
CA HIS A 71 -17.00 -14.60 -13.08
C HIS A 71 -16.68 -15.73 -14.08
N ILE A 72 -15.83 -16.69 -13.72
CA ILE A 72 -15.48 -17.84 -14.57
C ILE A 72 -16.12 -19.15 -14.04
N GLU A 73 -16.77 -19.12 -12.88
CA GLU A 73 -17.33 -20.31 -12.21
C GLU A 73 -18.83 -20.58 -12.49
N SER A 74 -19.37 -20.09 -13.60
CA SER A 74 -20.55 -20.73 -14.19
C SER A 74 -20.07 -21.67 -15.29
N GLU A 75 -19.86 -22.94 -14.94
CA GLU A 75 -19.73 -24.05 -15.90
C GLU A 75 -20.78 -23.86 -17.03
N PRO A 76 -20.38 -23.77 -18.32
CA PRO A 76 -21.36 -23.86 -19.38
C PRO A 76 -22.01 -25.26 -19.31
N PRO A 77 -23.34 -25.36 -19.52
CA PRO A 77 -24.05 -26.62 -19.37
C PRO A 77 -23.44 -27.69 -20.30
N LYS A 78 -23.11 -28.85 -19.73
CA LYS A 78 -22.37 -29.97 -20.34
C LYS A 78 -23.09 -30.67 -21.52
N ASP A 79 -24.16 -30.11 -22.05
CA ASP A 79 -25.04 -30.77 -23.02
C ASP A 79 -24.96 -30.21 -24.46
N TYR A 80 -24.07 -29.25 -24.73
CA TYR A 80 -23.79 -28.78 -26.08
C TYR A 80 -22.31 -28.90 -26.38
N LEU A 81 -21.86 -30.07 -26.87
CA LEU A 81 -20.75 -30.29 -27.82
C LEU A 81 -20.40 -31.79 -27.89
N PRO A 82 -21.19 -32.63 -28.58
CA PRO A 82 -20.81 -34.02 -28.85
C PRO A 82 -19.85 -34.09 -30.05
N GLU A 83 -18.75 -33.34 -30.04
CA GLU A 83 -17.75 -33.35 -31.14
C GLU A 83 -16.34 -32.88 -30.74
N TYR A 84 -16.06 -32.70 -29.44
CA TYR A 84 -14.70 -32.40 -28.94
C TYR A 84 -14.00 -33.66 -28.41
N GLU A 85 -14.14 -34.78 -29.10
CA GLU A 85 -13.14 -35.84 -29.02
C GLU A 85 -12.14 -35.64 -30.17
N ALA A 86 -10.85 -35.68 -29.82
CA ALA A 86 -9.71 -35.76 -30.74
C ALA A 86 -9.32 -34.48 -31.51
N SER A 87 -8.83 -33.45 -30.82
CA SER A 87 -7.56 -32.79 -31.20
C SER A 87 -7.20 -31.68 -30.21
N ASN A 88 -6.04 -31.83 -29.58
CA ASN A 88 -5.18 -30.80 -28.97
C ASN A 88 -4.71 -31.22 -27.58
N TYR A 89 -3.65 -32.04 -27.62
CA TYR A 89 -2.50 -31.99 -26.70
C TYR A 89 -2.23 -30.56 -26.17
N PRO A 90 -1.53 -30.40 -25.03
CA PRO A 90 -1.09 -29.10 -24.49
C PRO A 90 -0.19 -28.39 -25.52
N GLY A 91 -0.82 -27.67 -26.44
CA GLY A 91 -0.20 -27.09 -27.61
C GLY A 91 0.37 -25.73 -27.27
N VAL A 92 1.70 -25.64 -27.32
CA VAL A 92 2.51 -24.45 -27.63
C VAL A 92 1.74 -23.15 -27.43
N VAL A 93 1.86 -22.59 -26.22
CA VAL A 93 1.39 -21.23 -25.97
C VAL A 93 2.15 -20.33 -26.93
N GLN A 94 1.45 -19.73 -27.91
CA GLN A 94 2.07 -18.80 -28.85
C GLN A 94 2.75 -17.69 -28.04
N PRO A 95 4.05 -17.40 -28.25
CA PRO A 95 4.81 -16.46 -27.42
C PRO A 95 4.17 -15.05 -27.40
N GLU A 96 3.53 -14.63 -28.50
CA GLU A 96 2.82 -13.35 -28.63
C GLU A 96 1.61 -13.22 -27.68
N LYS A 97 0.95 -14.32 -27.33
CA LYS A 97 -0.17 -14.33 -26.36
C LYS A 97 0.34 -14.31 -24.91
N ILE A 98 1.56 -14.78 -24.66
CA ILE A 98 2.19 -14.72 -23.34
C ILE A 98 2.67 -13.29 -23.07
N GLU A 99 3.28 -12.65 -24.04
CA GLU A 99 3.82 -11.29 -23.90
C GLU A 99 2.72 -10.27 -23.64
N SER A 100 1.62 -10.34 -24.38
CA SER A 100 0.43 -9.50 -24.14
C SER A 100 -0.25 -9.77 -22.79
N ALA A 101 -0.31 -11.03 -22.33
CA ALA A 101 -0.83 -11.37 -21.01
C ALA A 101 0.09 -10.88 -19.87
N LEU A 102 1.42 -10.95 -20.05
CA LEU A 102 2.39 -10.41 -19.10
C LEU A 102 2.33 -8.89 -19.02
N GLU A 103 2.15 -8.21 -20.15
CA GLU A 103 2.04 -6.75 -20.20
C GLU A 103 0.76 -6.25 -19.53
N GLN A 104 -0.38 -6.89 -19.78
CA GLN A 104 -1.62 -6.60 -19.05
C GLN A 104 -1.48 -6.83 -17.55
N ARG A 105 -0.79 -7.90 -17.14
CA ARG A 105 -0.52 -8.18 -15.72
C ARG A 105 0.38 -7.13 -15.09
N ARG A 106 1.37 -6.62 -15.83
CA ARG A 106 2.27 -5.54 -15.38
C ARG A 106 1.53 -4.20 -15.26
N ILE A 107 0.66 -3.85 -16.21
CA ILE A 107 -0.15 -2.62 -16.16
C ILE A 107 -1.08 -2.67 -14.96
N TYR A 108 -1.74 -3.81 -14.73
CA TYR A 108 -2.61 -4.01 -13.58
C TYR A 108 -1.82 -3.91 -12.27
N PHE A 109 -0.68 -4.59 -12.16
CA PHE A 109 0.19 -4.50 -11.00
C PHE A 109 0.65 -3.05 -10.71
N ASN A 110 1.08 -2.32 -11.75
CA ASN A 110 1.49 -0.91 -11.59
C ASN A 110 0.34 -0.01 -11.16
N LYS A 111 -0.89 -0.27 -11.61
CA LYS A 111 -2.08 0.49 -11.21
C LYS A 111 -2.48 0.18 -9.77
N THR A 112 -2.43 -1.08 -9.37
CA THR A 112 -2.86 -1.54 -8.04
C THR A 112 -1.84 -1.17 -6.95
N TYR A 113 -0.55 -1.20 -7.27
CA TYR A 113 0.55 -0.87 -6.35
C TYR A 113 1.20 0.49 -6.65
N GLN A 114 0.46 1.41 -7.27
CA GLN A 114 1.00 2.69 -7.74
C GLN A 114 1.65 3.51 -6.61
N ASN A 115 1.10 3.42 -5.39
CA ASN A 115 1.61 4.16 -4.24
C ASN A 115 2.39 3.29 -3.25
N ALA A 116 2.50 1.98 -3.47
CA ALA A 116 3.19 1.07 -2.56
C ALA A 116 4.65 1.50 -2.29
N PHE A 117 5.34 1.99 -3.33
CA PHE A 117 6.69 2.54 -3.18
C PHE A 117 6.73 3.80 -2.31
N LEU A 118 5.77 4.72 -2.48
CA LEU A 118 5.65 5.92 -1.65
C LEU A 118 5.42 5.54 -0.17
N TYR A 119 4.53 4.60 0.09
CA TYR A 119 4.24 4.12 1.45
C TYR A 119 5.44 3.38 2.05
N PHE A 120 6.20 2.66 1.24
CA PHE A 120 7.46 2.05 1.68
C PHE A 120 8.49 3.13 2.06
N CYS A 121 8.61 4.21 1.29
CA CYS A 121 9.44 5.36 1.65
C CYS A 121 8.99 6.01 2.96
N TYR A 122 7.68 6.16 3.20
CA TYR A 122 7.17 6.66 4.49
C TYR A 122 7.48 5.72 5.65
N THR A 123 7.46 4.41 5.42
CA THR A 123 7.84 3.40 6.40
C THR A 123 9.30 3.60 6.83
N ILE A 124 10.22 3.73 5.87
CA ILE A 124 11.64 4.01 6.11
C ILE A 124 11.81 5.34 6.83
N LEU A 125 11.13 6.39 6.38
CA LEU A 125 11.21 7.71 6.98
C LEU A 125 10.77 7.70 8.45
N GLY A 126 9.67 7.01 8.78
CA GLY A 126 9.20 6.85 10.16
C GLY A 126 10.21 6.13 11.05
N VAL A 127 10.83 5.06 10.55
CA VAL A 127 11.89 4.32 11.26
C VAL A 127 13.13 5.19 11.48
N LEU A 128 13.53 5.98 10.47
CA LEU A 128 14.64 6.92 10.59
C LEU A 128 14.36 7.99 11.65
N ILE A 129 13.17 8.58 11.65
CA ILE A 129 12.75 9.55 12.67
C ILE A 129 12.81 8.92 14.06
N ALA A 130 12.26 7.72 14.21
CA ALA A 130 12.24 7.01 15.49
C ALA A 130 13.66 6.70 16.01
N SER A 131 14.49 6.14 15.15
CA SER A 131 15.87 5.76 15.48
C SER A 131 16.72 6.98 15.79
N TYR A 132 16.61 8.04 14.98
CA TYR A 132 17.34 9.28 15.18
C TYR A 132 16.90 10.00 16.46
N SER A 133 15.61 9.96 16.81
CA SER A 133 15.10 10.51 18.07
C SER A 133 15.73 9.83 19.29
N SER A 134 15.91 8.50 19.24
CA SER A 134 16.60 7.77 20.30
C SER A 134 18.07 8.19 20.45
N TYR A 135 18.76 8.43 19.32
CA TYR A 135 20.12 8.96 19.31
C TYR A 135 20.19 10.39 19.88
N LEU A 136 19.28 11.28 19.46
CA LEU A 136 19.17 12.63 20.00
C LEU A 136 18.94 12.64 21.51
N ASN A 137 18.11 11.72 22.01
CA ASN A 137 17.92 11.54 23.45
C ASN A 137 19.21 11.21 24.18
N HIS A 138 20.01 10.30 23.63
CA HIS A 138 21.31 9.94 24.21
C HIS A 138 22.30 11.11 24.25
N ILE A 139 22.22 12.07 23.31
CA ILE A 139 23.13 13.22 23.25
C ILE A 139 22.67 14.38 24.13
N PHE A 140 21.41 14.79 23.97
CA PHE A 140 20.91 16.04 24.55
C PHE A 140 20.28 15.84 25.92
N TYR A 141 19.76 14.65 26.19
CA TYR A 141 19.13 14.28 27.46
C TYR A 141 19.68 12.95 27.99
N PRO A 142 21.02 12.81 28.11
CA PRO A 142 21.60 11.63 28.74
C PRO A 142 21.06 11.57 30.18
N LYS A 143 20.33 10.50 30.48
CA LYS A 143 19.89 10.19 31.83
C LYS A 143 21.01 9.50 32.59
#